data_AF-A0A6J6F1H5-F1
#
_entry.id   AF-A0A6J6F1H5-F1
#
_cell.length_a   1.000
_cell.length_b   1.000
_cell.length_c   1.000
_cell.angle_alpha   90.00
_cell.angle_beta   90.00
_cell.angle_gamma   90.00
#
_symmetry.space_group_name_H-M   'P 1'
#
loop_
_entity.id
_entity.type
_entity.pdbx_description
1 polymer ?
#
loop_
_entity_poly.entity_id
_entity_poly.type
_entity_poly.pdbx_seq_one_letter_code
_entity_poly.pdbx_strand_id
1 'polypeptide(L)' 'MEKIYPELANLELIDYKVRILEGVKGTGAVTRVLIETTDGNSQWDTLGVHENVIAASWNAISDAVTYGLLKANVK' A
#
# COMPACT_ATOMS: atom_id res chain seq x y z
N MET A 1 16.83 0.06 8.55
CA MET A 1 16.10 -1.02 7.84
C MET A 1 16.93 -1.62 6.70
N GLU A 2 17.74 -0.85 5.97
CA GLU A 2 18.63 -1.37 4.90
C GLU A 2 19.59 -2.50 5.31
N LYS A 3 20.02 -2.57 6.58
CA LYS A 3 20.89 -3.64 7.06
C LYS A 3 20.18 -4.98 7.33
N ILE A 4 18.85 -4.99 7.37
CA ILE A 4 18.06 -6.19 7.74
C ILE A 4 17.31 -6.74 6.52
N TYR A 5 16.80 -5.87 5.64
CA TYR A 5 16.15 -6.25 4.38
C TYR A 5 16.68 -5.39 3.23
N PRO A 6 17.84 -5.74 2.63
CA PRO A 6 18.41 -4.99 1.51
C PRO A 6 17.48 -5.01 0.28
N GLU A 7 16.59 -5.99 0.18
CA GLU A 7 15.62 -6.13 -0.90
C GLU A 7 14.61 -4.97 -0.91
N LEU A 8 14.36 -4.34 0.24
CA LEU A 8 13.50 -3.16 0.35
C LEU A 8 14.16 -1.88 -0.17
N ALA A 9 15.49 -1.85 -0.36
CA ALA A 9 16.21 -0.62 -0.73
C ALA A 9 15.77 -0.07 -2.08
N ASN A 10 15.29 -0.93 -2.97
CA ASN A 10 14.83 -0.57 -4.31
C ASN A 10 13.30 -0.37 -4.39
N LEU A 11 12.57 -0.52 -3.28
CA LEU A 11 11.13 -0.29 -3.27
C LEU A 11 10.83 1.20 -3.30
N GLU A 12 10.03 1.60 -4.27
CA GLU A 12 9.58 2.98 -4.44
C GLU A 12 8.07 3.01 -4.63
N LEU A 13 7.41 3.95 -3.94
CA LEU A 13 6.02 4.29 -4.14
C LEU A 13 5.92 5.24 -5.33
N ILE A 14 5.25 4.82 -6.40
CA ILE A 14 5.20 5.58 -7.67
C ILE A 14 3.84 6.21 -7.97
N ASP A 15 2.77 5.73 -7.33
CA ASP A 15 1.45 6.36 -7.42
C ASP A 15 0.66 6.22 -6.11
N TYR A 16 -0.16 7.22 -5.82
CA TYR A 16 -0.99 7.30 -4.63
C TYR A 16 -2.35 7.91 -4.96
N LYS A 17 -3.39 7.08 -4.94
CA LYS A 17 -4.76 7.49 -5.26
C LYS A 17 -5.71 7.23 -4.10
N VAL A 18 -6.40 8.28 -3.67
CA VAL A 18 -7.42 8.19 -2.62
C VAL A 18 -8.81 8.36 -3.23
N ARG A 19 -9.73 7.49 -2.84
CA ARG A 19 -11.14 7.60 -3.18
C ARG A 19 -11.99 7.48 -1.91
N ILE A 20 -12.73 8.52 -1.61
CA ILE A 20 -13.72 8.52 -0.53
C ILE A 20 -15.05 8.11 -1.13
N LEU A 21 -15.65 7.06 -0.56
CA LEU A 21 -16.98 6.59 -0.92
C LEU A 21 -17.94 7.04 0.18
N GLU A 22 -18.88 7.91 -0.18
CA GLU A 22 -19.92 8.35 0.74
C GLU A 22 -20.87 7.19 1.05
N GLY A 23 -21.10 6.95 2.35
CA GLY A 23 -22.10 5.97 2.79
C GLY A 23 -23.52 6.51 2.54
N VAL A 24 -24.47 5.60 2.31
CA VAL A 24 -25.88 5.92 1.97
C VAL A 24 -26.58 6.78 3.04
N LYS A 25 -26.09 6.82 4.28
CA LYS A 25 -26.60 7.66 5.37
C LYS A 25 -25.49 8.17 6.30
N GLY A 26 -24.96 9.36 6.01
CA GLY A 26 -24.40 10.33 6.98
C GLY A 26 -23.17 10.00 7.83
N THR A 27 -22.80 8.73 8.05
CA THR A 27 -21.72 8.36 9.00
C THR A 27 -20.80 7.22 8.54
N GLY A 28 -21.09 6.54 7.42
CA GLY A 28 -20.33 5.38 6.95
C GLY A 28 -19.42 5.65 5.74
N ALA A 29 -18.74 6.79 5.70
CA ALA A 29 -17.83 7.08 4.60
C ALA A 29 -16.61 6.15 4.66
N VAL A 30 -16.35 5.43 3.57
CA VAL A 30 -15.22 4.50 3.48
C VAL A 30 -14.16 5.10 2.57
N THR A 31 -12.94 5.22 3.08
CA THR A 31 -11.78 5.65 2.30
C THR A 31 -11.09 4.42 1.70
N ARG A 32 -10.82 4.48 0.40
CA ARG A 32 -9.99 3.52 -0.33
C ARG A 32 -8.70 4.22 -0.76
N VAL A 33 -7.57 3.59 -0.48
CA VAL A 33 -6.24 4.08 -0.85
C VAL A 33 -5.60 3.03 -1.74
N LEU A 34 -5.39 3.37 -3.00
CA LEU A 34 -4.65 2.56 -3.96
C LEU A 34 -3.22 3.10 -4.02
N ILE A 35 -2.25 2.21 -3.86
CA ILE A 35 -0.83 2.53 -3.94
C ILE A 35 -0.18 1.63 -4.96
N GLU A 36 0.55 2.24 -5.89
CA GLU A 36 1.39 1.53 -6.84
C GLU A 36 2.84 1.58 -6.35
N THR A 37 3.47 0.41 -6.30
CA THR A 37 4.85 0.22 -5.83
C THR A 37 5.67 -0.46 -6.90
N THR A 38 6.93 -0.06 -7.04
CA THR A 38 7.92 -0.67 -7.95
C THR A 38 9.15 -1.11 -7.18
N ASP A 39 9.80 -2.17 -7.66
CA ASP A 39 11.17 -2.56 -7.26
C ASP A 39 12.22 -2.19 -8.31
N GLY A 40 11.84 -1.37 -9.30
CA GLY A 40 12.64 -1.00 -10.47
C GLY A 40 12.56 -2.01 -11.63
N ASN A 41 12.15 -3.25 -11.38
CA ASN A 41 11.96 -4.28 -12.41
C ASN A 41 10.49 -4.55 -12.72
N SER A 42 9.63 -4.30 -11.74
CA SER A 42 8.24 -4.73 -11.76
C SER A 42 7.39 -3.85 -10.86
N GLN A 43 6.12 -3.75 -11.20
CA GLN A 43 5.15 -2.90 -10.51
C GLN A 43 4.00 -3.75 -9.96
N TRP A 44 3.43 -3.32 -8.85
CA TRP A 44 2.22 -3.90 -8.29
C TRP A 44 1.40 -2.86 -7.53
N ASP A 45 0.11 -3.14 -7.48
CA ASP A 45 -0.87 -2.32 -6.77
C ASP A 45 -1.29 -2.98 -5.47
N THR A 46 -1.56 -2.15 -4.46
CA THR A 46 -2.19 -2.57 -3.21
C THR A 46 -3.31 -1.62 -2.83
N LEU A 47 -4.34 -2.16 -2.18
CA LEU A 47 -5.55 -1.43 -1.83
C LEU A 47 -5.82 -1.52 -0.34
N GLY A 48 -5.72 -0.38 0.34
CA GLY A 48 -6.14 -0.23 1.73
C GLY A 48 -7.54 0.36 1.80
N VAL A 49 -8.37 -0.20 2.68
CA VAL A 49 -9.76 0.25 2.87
C VAL A 49 -10.01 0.49 4.36
N HIS A 50 -10.38 1.72 4.72
CA HIS A 50 -10.70 2.09 6.10
C HIS A 50 -11.52 3.38 6.14
N GLU A 51 -12.26 3.63 7.21
CA GLU A 51 -12.96 4.91 7.44
C GLU A 51 -11.99 6.09 7.61
N ASN A 52 -10.72 5.81 7.93
CA ASN A 52 -9.69 6.79 8.21
C ASN A 52 -8.60 6.65 7.14
N VAL A 53 -8.27 7.75 6.47
CA VAL A 53 -7.28 7.74 5.39
C VAL A 53 -5.92 7.23 5.85
N ILE A 54 -5.47 7.57 7.06
CA ILE A 54 -4.16 7.14 7.58
C ILE A 54 -4.13 5.63 7.77
N ALA A 55 -5.18 5.06 8.34
CA ALA A 55 -5.29 3.61 8.52
C ALA A 55 -5.39 2.86 7.17
N ALA A 56 -6.13 3.42 6.21
CA ALA A 56 -6.19 2.87 4.86
C ALA A 56 -4.80 2.93 4.18
N SER A 57 -4.06 4.03 4.29
CA SER A 57 -2.70 4.15 3.76
C SER A 57 -1.75 3.15 4.40
N TRP A 58 -1.79 2.99 5.73
CA TRP A 58 -0.94 2.02 6.42
C TRP A 58 -1.18 0.59 5.94
N ASN A 59 -2.45 0.20 5.81
CA ASN A 59 -2.81 -1.13 5.30
C ASN A 59 -2.25 -1.36 3.89
N ALA A 60 -2.44 -0.40 2.98
CA ALA A 60 -1.91 -0.49 1.62
C ALA A 60 -0.38 -0.60 1.59
N ILE A 61 0.34 0.24 2.34
CA ILE A 61 1.81 0.21 2.39
C ILE A 61 2.32 -1.10 3.00
N SER A 62 1.69 -1.55 4.09
CA SER A 62 2.06 -2.82 4.74
C SER A 62 1.91 -4.00 3.77
N ASP A 63 0.81 -4.03 3.01
CA ASP A 63 0.58 -5.05 1.99
C ASP A 63 1.61 -4.93 0.86
N ALA A 64 1.95 -3.72 0.41
CA ALA A 64 2.90 -3.50 -0.67
C ALA A 64 4.31 -3.96 -0.31
N VAL A 65 4.76 -3.64 0.90
CA VAL A 65 6.06 -4.07 1.44
C VAL A 65 6.08 -5.59 1.63
N THR A 66 5.01 -6.17 2.20
CA THR A 66 4.91 -7.62 2.39
C THR A 66 4.96 -8.35 1.06
N TYR A 67 4.23 -7.87 0.06
CA TYR A 67 4.27 -8.42 -1.29
C TYR A 67 5.66 -8.30 -1.93
N GLY A 68 6.32 -7.14 -1.78
CA GLY A 68 7.70 -6.94 -2.24
C GLY A 68 8.67 -7.95 -1.63
N LEU A 69 8.60 -8.19 -0.32
CA LEU A 69 9.44 -9.19 0.37
C LEU A 69 9.14 -10.62 -0.08
N LEU A 70 7.87 -10.99 -0.21
CA LEU A 70 7.46 -12.30 -0.70
C LEU A 70 7.98 -12.55 -2.13
N LYS A 71 7.95 -11.51 -2.96
CA LYS A 71 8.49 -11.57 -4.33
C LYS A 71 10.00 -11.68 -4.37
N ALA A 72 10.69 -11.02 -3.44
CA ALA A 72 12.13 -11.18 -3.24
C ALA A 72 12.52 -12.54 -2.64
N ASN A 73 11.53 -13.41 -2.36
CA ASN A 73 11.72 -14.78 -1.88
C ASN A 73 12.45 -14.86 -0.53
N VAL A 74 12.30 -13.81 0.27
CA VAL A 74 12.82 -13.73 1.63
C VAL A 74 11.98 -14.67 2.50
N LYS A 75 12.60 -15.74 3.00
CA LYS A 75 11.98 -16.75 3.88
C LYS A 75 11.98 -16.33 5.33
#